data_AF-A0A1D6PRT1-F1
#
_entry.id   AF-A0A1D6PRT1-F1
#
_cell.length_a   1.000
_cell.length_b   1.000
_cell.length_c   1.000
_cell.angle_alpha   90.00
_cell.angle_beta   90.00
_cell.angle_gamma   90.00
#
_symmetry.space_group_name_H-M   'P 1'
#
loop_
_entity.id
_entity.type
_entity.pdbx_description
1 polymer ?
#
loop_
_entity_poly.entity_id
_entity_poly.type
_entity_poly.pdbx_seq_one_letter_code
_entity_poly.pdbx_strand_id
1 'polypeptide(L)'
;MAGFRQGPDDFSFPYTSTRTAHDRLHGCLLAAGFDQEACHSRYQSAMYRRNPGRGPSEHLVSKLRRHEALQRRCGPGTAAYSSALEQLKSGKNAGESPVNLKCRYLVSISYRGLGNRIIAAASVFLYALLTDRVLLVDSSNEMGELFCEPFPDTTWLLPWRSFPLWNFSSDTRPQRRNHHDIHLPFPRARIGGVGKIF
;
A
#
# COMPACT_ATOMS: atom_id res chain seq x y z
N MET A 1 27.98 60.13 26.17
CA MET A 1 27.91 59.96 24.70
C MET A 1 28.77 58.77 24.31
N ALA A 2 28.17 57.82 23.59
CA ALA A 2 28.70 56.59 22.97
C ALA A 2 27.71 55.47 23.37
N GLY A 3 26.72 55.08 22.57
CA GLY A 3 26.70 54.92 21.12
C GLY A 3 26.52 53.43 20.86
N PHE A 4 25.26 52.98 20.84
CA PHE A 4 24.85 51.61 20.53
C PHE A 4 25.47 51.14 19.21
N ARG A 5 26.07 49.94 19.22
CA ARG A 5 26.27 49.15 17.98
C ARG A 5 25.24 48.02 17.97
N GLN A 6 24.08 48.29 17.38
CA GLN A 6 23.22 47.25 16.81
C GLN A 6 24.01 46.58 15.67
N GLY A 7 24.19 45.25 15.75
CA GLY A 7 24.62 44.44 14.61
C GLY A 7 23.44 44.18 13.68
N PRO A 8 23.59 44.26 12.35
CA PRO A 8 22.49 44.02 11.41
C PRO A 8 22.35 42.54 11.06
N ASP A 9 21.08 42.14 11.00
CA ASP A 9 20.43 41.45 9.88
C ASP A 9 20.79 39.98 9.60
N ASP A 10 20.02 39.12 10.27
CA ASP A 10 19.15 38.11 9.66
C ASP A 10 19.36 37.85 8.15
N PHE A 11 20.18 36.83 7.84
CA PHE A 11 20.21 36.18 6.53
C PHE A 11 20.08 34.67 6.71
N SER A 12 18.95 34.25 7.27
CA SER A 12 18.51 32.86 7.20
C SER A 12 18.05 32.55 5.76
N PHE A 13 18.99 32.10 4.93
CA PHE A 13 18.75 31.72 3.54
C PHE A 13 17.56 30.73 3.40
N PRO A 14 16.66 30.91 2.41
CA PRO A 14 15.58 29.94 2.13
C PRO A 14 16.11 28.54 1.77
N TYR A 15 17.41 28.42 1.48
CA TYR A 15 18.10 27.17 1.18
C TYR A 15 18.07 26.17 2.34
N THR A 16 18.11 26.62 3.60
CA THR A 16 18.07 25.73 4.77
C THR A 16 16.66 25.14 4.97
N SER A 17 15.63 25.94 4.73
CA SER A 17 14.23 25.51 4.80
C SER A 17 13.89 24.52 3.67
N THR A 18 14.30 24.80 2.43
CA THR A 18 14.08 23.89 1.31
C THR A 18 14.85 22.59 1.46
N ARG A 19 16.09 22.63 1.96
CA ARG A 19 16.90 21.43 2.19
C ARG A 19 16.33 20.54 3.30
N THR A 20 15.88 21.13 4.42
CA THR A 20 15.21 20.37 5.48
C THR A 20 13.88 19.78 5.02
N ALA A 21 13.09 20.51 4.22
CA ALA A 21 11.86 19.98 3.62
C ALA A 21 12.16 18.85 2.62
N HIS A 22 13.18 19.03 1.77
CA HIS A 22 13.62 18.04 0.78
C HIS A 22 14.14 16.76 1.45
N ASP A 23 14.90 16.88 2.54
CA ASP A 23 15.39 15.75 3.33
C ASP A 23 14.24 15.04 4.07
N ARG A 24 13.28 15.79 4.63
CA ARG A 24 12.06 15.23 5.26
C ARG A 24 11.17 14.47 4.27
N LEU A 25 11.15 14.89 3.01
CA LEU A 25 10.38 14.24 1.93
C LEU A 25 11.20 13.19 1.16
N HIS A 26 12.39 12.83 1.65
CA HIS A 26 13.31 11.87 1.02
C HIS A 26 13.54 12.16 -0.48
N GLY A 27 13.80 13.43 -0.80
CA GLY A 27 13.98 13.87 -2.19
C GLY A 27 12.73 13.72 -3.04
N CYS A 28 11.59 14.18 -2.52
CA CYS A 28 10.27 14.13 -3.17
C CYS A 28 9.67 12.72 -3.32
N LEU A 29 10.27 11.68 -2.74
CA LEU A 29 9.69 10.34 -2.70
C LEU A 29 8.35 10.35 -1.95
N LEU A 30 8.29 11.05 -0.82
CA LEU A 30 7.05 11.20 -0.04
C LEU A 30 6.20 12.35 -0.58
N ALA A 31 4.88 12.20 -0.47
CA ALA A 31 3.94 13.30 -0.71
C ALA A 31 3.88 14.20 0.53
N ALA A 32 3.71 15.50 0.30
CA ALA A 32 3.32 16.44 1.34
C ALA A 32 1.83 16.28 1.66
N GLY A 33 1.38 16.82 2.79
CA GLY A 33 -0.04 16.88 3.14
C GLY A 33 -0.56 15.74 4.02
N PHE A 34 0.31 14.91 4.60
CA PHE A 34 -0.11 14.03 5.70
C PHE A 34 -0.11 14.80 7.01
N ASP A 35 -1.02 14.42 7.91
CA ASP A 35 -0.96 14.87 9.29
C ASP A 35 0.32 14.36 9.97
N GLN A 36 1.13 15.30 10.45
CA GLN A 36 2.41 15.02 11.09
C GLN A 36 2.24 14.45 12.50
N GLU A 37 1.12 14.73 13.15
CA GLU A 37 0.81 14.23 14.50
C GLU A 37 0.29 12.79 14.45
N ALA A 38 -0.54 12.46 13.46
CA ALA A 38 -1.03 11.10 13.24
C ALA A 38 0.10 10.09 12.92
N CYS A 39 1.17 10.51 12.24
CA CYS A 39 2.28 9.63 11.89
C CYS A 39 3.64 10.35 11.91
N HIS A 40 4.22 10.47 13.10
CA HIS A 40 5.51 11.14 13.30
C HIS A 40 6.66 10.54 12.47
N SER A 41 6.70 9.21 12.35
CA SER A 41 7.80 8.50 11.68
C SER A 41 7.97 8.89 10.21
N ARG A 42 6.90 9.32 9.54
CA ARG A 42 6.93 9.76 8.13
C ARG A 42 7.92 10.89 7.91
N TYR A 43 7.83 11.95 8.71
CA TYR A 43 8.64 13.16 8.54
C TYR A 43 9.86 13.21 9.45
N GLN A 44 9.84 12.54 10.60
CA GLN A 44 10.96 12.53 11.55
C GLN A 44 12.03 11.47 11.23
N SER A 45 11.72 10.47 10.40
CA SER A 45 12.68 9.41 10.03
C SER A 45 14.00 9.94 9.43
N ALA A 46 13.96 11.09 8.75
CA ALA A 46 15.13 11.75 8.19
C ALA A 46 16.14 12.21 9.26
N MET A 47 15.71 12.41 10.51
CA MET A 47 16.62 12.77 11.62
C MET A 47 17.43 11.56 12.12
N TYR A 48 16.89 10.36 11.97
CA TYR A 48 17.51 9.12 12.46
C TYR A 48 18.26 8.35 11.37
N ARG A 49 17.94 8.59 10.10
CA ARG A 49 18.56 7.92 8.96
C ARG A 49 19.54 8.83 8.26
N ARG A 50 20.71 8.28 7.92
CA ARG A 50 21.68 8.97 7.07
C ARG A 50 21.05 9.23 5.71
N ASN A 51 21.24 10.43 5.18
CA ASN A 51 20.78 10.80 3.85
C ASN A 51 21.39 9.82 2.82
N PRO A 52 20.57 9.17 1.97
CA PRO A 52 21.05 8.18 1.00
C PRO A 52 21.94 8.76 -0.11
N GLY A 53 22.10 10.08 -0.20
CA GLY A 53 23.04 10.77 -1.11
C GLY A 53 22.60 10.80 -2.58
N ARG A 54 21.75 9.85 -3.01
CA ARG A 54 21.10 9.84 -4.33
C ARG A 54 19.58 9.92 -4.15
N GLY A 55 18.98 10.93 -4.78
CA GLY A 55 17.53 11.09 -4.83
C GLY A 55 16.85 10.10 -5.78
N PRO A 56 15.53 9.87 -5.64
CA PRO A 56 14.76 9.08 -6.59
C PRO A 56 14.75 9.75 -7.98
N SER A 57 14.57 8.95 -9.03
CA SER A 57 14.41 9.49 -10.38
C SER A 57 13.08 10.24 -10.52
N GLU A 58 13.05 11.29 -11.34
CA GLU A 58 11.82 12.05 -11.62
C GLU A 58 10.70 11.16 -12.17
N HIS A 59 11.07 10.16 -12.99
CA HIS A 59 10.12 9.19 -13.53
C HIS A 59 9.42 8.40 -12.42
N LEU A 60 10.18 7.95 -11.40
CA LEU A 60 9.62 7.23 -10.26
C LEU A 60 8.67 8.14 -9.46
N VAL A 61 9.10 9.36 -9.15
CA VAL A 61 8.26 10.35 -8.43
C VAL A 61 6.95 10.60 -9.18
N SER A 62 7.02 10.83 -10.50
CA SER A 62 5.83 10.99 -11.35
C SER A 62 4.92 9.76 -11.34
N LYS A 63 5.49 8.54 -11.37
CA LYS A 63 4.71 7.30 -11.28
C LYS A 63 4.03 7.14 -9.91
N LEU A 64 4.70 7.49 -8.81
CA LEU A 64 4.13 7.44 -7.46
C LEU A 64 2.95 8.41 -7.32
N ARG A 65 3.10 9.67 -7.74
CA ARG A 65 2.01 10.67 -7.71
C ARG A 65 0.79 10.23 -8.53
N ARG A 66 1.01 9.64 -9.71
CA ARG A 66 -0.09 9.07 -10.52
C ARG A 66 -0.79 7.91 -9.81
N HIS A 67 -0.02 7.06 -9.13
CA HIS A 67 -0.58 5.94 -8.39
C HIS A 67 -1.35 6.39 -7.15
N GLU A 68 -0.88 7.40 -6.43
CA GLU A 68 -1.63 8.02 -5.33
C GLU A 68 -2.98 8.58 -5.80
N ALA A 69 -3.00 9.27 -6.96
CA ALA A 69 -4.25 9.74 -7.56
C ALA A 69 -5.18 8.58 -7.96
N LEU A 70 -4.63 7.48 -8.49
CA LEU A 70 -5.38 6.26 -8.78
C LEU A 70 -5.98 5.66 -7.50
N GLN A 71 -5.19 5.57 -6.45
CA GLN A 71 -5.61 5.03 -5.15
C GLN A 71 -6.68 5.90 -4.48
N ARG A 72 -6.61 7.23 -4.65
CA ARG A 72 -7.65 8.15 -4.17
C ARG A 72 -8.95 8.00 -4.94
N ARG A 73 -8.88 7.85 -6.27
CA ARG A 73 -10.07 7.72 -7.14
C ARG A 73 -10.77 6.37 -7.00
N CYS A 74 -10.00 5.31 -6.85
CA CYS A 74 -10.47 3.92 -6.90
C CYS A 74 -10.36 3.20 -5.56
N GLY A 75 -9.88 3.85 -4.50
CA GLY A 75 -9.64 3.20 -3.21
C GLY A 75 -10.94 2.80 -2.48
N PRO A 76 -10.80 2.07 -1.36
CA PRO A 76 -11.93 1.70 -0.51
C PRO A 76 -12.76 2.92 -0.08
N GLY A 77 -14.08 2.75 0.00
CA GLY A 77 -15.02 3.83 0.33
C GLY A 77 -15.45 4.70 -0.86
N THR A 78 -14.88 4.50 -2.05
CA THR A 78 -15.31 5.20 -3.28
C THR A 78 -16.44 4.48 -4.01
N ALA A 79 -17.22 5.22 -4.81
CA ALA A 79 -18.25 4.64 -5.67
C ALA A 79 -17.66 3.61 -6.67
N ALA A 80 -16.46 3.89 -7.19
CA ALA A 80 -15.76 3.01 -8.13
C ALA A 80 -15.34 1.68 -7.48
N TYR A 81 -14.95 1.68 -6.21
CA TYR A 81 -14.68 0.46 -5.45
C TYR A 81 -15.96 -0.35 -5.23
N SER A 82 -17.04 0.29 -4.80
CA SER A 82 -18.34 -0.39 -4.62
C SER A 82 -18.85 -1.03 -5.92
N SER A 83 -18.78 -0.32 -7.05
CA SER A 83 -19.14 -0.89 -8.36
C SER A 83 -18.26 -2.08 -8.75
N ALA A 84 -16.96 -2.04 -8.45
CA ALA A 84 -16.06 -3.15 -8.72
C ALA A 84 -16.37 -4.38 -7.83
N LEU A 85 -16.78 -4.17 -6.58
CA LEU A 85 -17.23 -5.25 -5.71
C LEU A 85 -18.51 -5.92 -6.24
N GLU A 86 -19.47 -5.14 -6.75
CA GLU A 86 -20.69 -5.71 -7.35
C GLU A 86 -20.38 -6.52 -8.62
N GLN A 87 -19.42 -6.08 -9.44
CA GLN A 87 -18.94 -6.87 -10.58
C GLN A 87 -18.30 -8.19 -10.13
N LEU A 88 -17.49 -8.16 -9.07
CA LEU A 88 -16.87 -9.35 -8.49
C LEU A 88 -17.93 -10.35 -7.98
N LYS A 89 -18.99 -9.86 -7.33
CA LYS A 89 -20.11 -10.71 -6.87
C LYS A 89 -20.91 -11.30 -8.03
N SER A 90 -21.11 -10.53 -9.09
CA SER A 90 -21.87 -10.96 -10.28
C SER A 90 -21.12 -11.98 -11.14
N GLY A 91 -19.82 -12.20 -10.91
CA GLY A 91 -18.99 -13.10 -11.73
C GLY A 91 -18.84 -12.65 -13.19
N LYS A 92 -19.27 -11.43 -13.53
CA LYS A 92 -19.16 -10.88 -14.89
C LYS A 92 -17.74 -10.35 -15.08
N ASN A 93 -17.09 -10.80 -16.15
CA ASN A 93 -15.79 -10.27 -16.52
C ASN A 93 -15.89 -8.76 -16.78
N ALA A 94 -14.91 -8.00 -16.27
CA ALA A 94 -14.79 -6.56 -16.46
C ALA A 94 -14.61 -6.14 -17.94
N GLY A 95 -14.81 -7.02 -18.92
CA GLY A 95 -14.71 -6.72 -20.35
C GLY A 95 -15.90 -5.93 -20.91
N GLU A 96 -17.08 -6.00 -20.30
CA GLU A 96 -18.32 -5.76 -21.07
C GLU A 96 -19.07 -4.44 -20.81
N SER A 97 -18.64 -3.59 -19.87
CA SER A 97 -19.28 -2.28 -19.69
C SER A 97 -18.51 -1.15 -20.39
N PRO A 98 -19.13 -0.36 -21.29
CA PRO A 98 -18.53 0.82 -21.87
C PRO A 98 -18.67 2.00 -20.89
N VAL A 99 -17.72 2.94 -20.96
CA VAL A 99 -17.71 4.25 -20.27
C VAL A 99 -17.08 4.26 -18.86
N ASN A 100 -15.95 4.98 -18.79
CA ASN A 100 -15.08 5.32 -17.64
C ASN A 100 -14.09 4.24 -17.14
N LEU A 101 -12.80 4.56 -17.33
CA LEU A 101 -11.58 3.94 -16.80
C LEU A 101 -11.82 2.91 -15.68
N LYS A 102 -12.05 1.64 -16.04
CA LYS A 102 -12.32 0.56 -15.09
C LYS A 102 -11.16 0.48 -14.09
N CYS A 103 -11.45 0.76 -12.82
CA CYS A 103 -10.50 0.56 -11.73
C CYS A 103 -10.12 -0.93 -11.67
N ARG A 104 -8.83 -1.21 -11.68
CA ARG A 104 -8.28 -2.58 -11.57
C ARG A 104 -7.59 -2.70 -10.23
N TYR A 105 -7.67 -3.87 -9.61
CA TYR A 105 -7.23 -4.09 -8.24
C TYR A 105 -6.24 -5.25 -8.15
N LEU A 106 -5.33 -5.16 -7.19
CA LEU A 106 -4.45 -6.23 -6.73
C LEU A 106 -4.58 -6.35 -5.23
N VAL A 107 -4.86 -7.56 -4.75
CA VAL A 107 -4.98 -7.83 -3.32
C VAL A 107 -3.75 -8.61 -2.86
N SER A 108 -2.97 -8.03 -1.96
CA SER A 108 -1.81 -8.66 -1.35
C SER A 108 -2.21 -9.36 -0.05
N ILE A 109 -2.26 -10.68 -0.09
CA ILE A 109 -2.58 -11.53 1.06
C ILE A 109 -1.33 -12.35 1.41
N SER A 110 -0.86 -12.24 2.66
CA SER A 110 0.32 -13.00 3.12
C SER A 110 0.16 -13.47 4.56
N TYR A 111 0.18 -14.79 4.74
CA TYR A 111 -0.18 -15.44 6.00
C TYR A 111 0.99 -15.72 6.95
N ARG A 112 2.24 -15.43 6.56
CA ARG A 112 3.43 -15.89 7.31
C ARG A 112 4.37 -14.76 7.69
N GLY A 113 4.40 -14.37 8.96
CA GLY A 113 5.42 -13.49 9.54
C GLY A 113 5.45 -12.05 8.98
N LEU A 114 5.84 -11.09 9.81
CA LEU A 114 5.83 -9.67 9.42
C LEU A 114 6.77 -9.37 8.24
N GLY A 115 7.99 -9.93 8.24
CA GLY A 115 8.98 -9.68 7.18
C GLY A 115 8.49 -10.10 5.79
N ASN A 116 7.88 -11.29 5.66
CA ASN A 116 7.35 -11.73 4.36
C ASN A 116 6.14 -10.90 3.93
N ARG A 117 5.33 -10.39 4.86
CA ARG A 117 4.22 -9.48 4.53
C ARG A 117 4.74 -8.18 3.96
N ILE A 118 5.77 -7.59 4.57
CA ILE A 118 6.40 -6.35 4.07
C ILE A 118 6.96 -6.58 2.66
N ILE A 119 7.75 -7.66 2.46
CA ILE A 119 8.35 -7.96 1.16
C ILE A 119 7.28 -8.26 0.11
N ALA A 120 6.24 -9.02 0.46
CA ALA A 120 5.12 -9.31 -0.44
C ALA A 120 4.38 -8.02 -0.82
N ALA A 121 4.03 -7.18 0.15
CA ALA A 121 3.34 -5.92 -0.09
C ALA A 121 4.17 -4.98 -0.99
N ALA A 122 5.48 -4.87 -0.75
CA ALA A 122 6.39 -4.08 -1.59
C ALA A 122 6.48 -4.63 -3.03
N SER A 123 6.55 -5.95 -3.18
CA SER A 123 6.64 -6.60 -4.50
C SER A 123 5.33 -6.43 -5.29
N VAL A 124 4.18 -6.61 -4.64
CA VAL A 124 2.88 -6.40 -5.25
C VAL A 124 2.67 -4.91 -5.57
N PHE A 125 3.13 -4.00 -4.71
CA PHE A 125 3.09 -2.56 -4.98
C PHE A 125 3.86 -2.20 -6.26
N LEU A 126 5.07 -2.72 -6.43
CA LEU A 126 5.84 -2.52 -7.65
C LEU A 126 5.08 -3.04 -8.88
N TYR A 127 4.49 -4.23 -8.79
CA TYR A 127 3.65 -4.76 -9.88
C TYR A 127 2.41 -3.89 -10.14
N ALA A 128 1.81 -3.32 -9.10
CA ALA A 128 0.69 -2.39 -9.19
C ALA A 128 1.05 -1.08 -9.90
N LEU A 129 2.25 -0.54 -9.63
CA LEU A 129 2.80 0.64 -10.32
C LEU A 129 3.02 0.39 -11.82
N LEU A 130 3.48 -0.81 -12.17
CA LEU A 130 3.75 -1.21 -13.55
C LEU A 130 2.49 -1.49 -14.35
N THR A 131 1.42 -1.94 -13.69
CA THR A 131 0.17 -2.37 -14.34
C THR A 131 -0.99 -1.39 -14.14
N ASP A 132 -0.75 -0.24 -13.50
CA ASP A 132 -1.74 0.77 -13.16
C ASP A 132 -2.98 0.14 -12.49
N ARG A 133 -2.73 -0.56 -11.38
CA ARG A 133 -3.75 -1.20 -10.53
C ARG A 133 -3.68 -0.62 -9.13
N VAL A 134 -4.80 -0.59 -8.43
CA VAL A 134 -4.91 -0.21 -7.01
C VAL A 134 -4.37 -1.35 -6.15
N LEU A 135 -3.54 -1.02 -5.16
CA LEU A 135 -3.06 -1.98 -4.18
C LEU A 135 -4.01 -2.05 -2.99
N LEU A 136 -4.46 -3.25 -2.63
CA LEU A 136 -5.18 -3.51 -1.39
C LEU A 136 -4.38 -4.52 -0.57
N VAL A 137 -4.03 -4.16 0.65
CA VAL A 137 -3.27 -5.01 1.56
C VAL A 137 -4.22 -5.61 2.59
N ASP A 138 -4.06 -6.91 2.82
CA ASP A 138 -4.72 -7.59 3.91
C ASP A 138 -4.47 -6.87 5.25
N SER A 139 -5.54 -6.35 5.86
CA SER A 139 -5.46 -5.67 7.16
C SER A 139 -5.33 -6.63 8.35
N SER A 140 -5.34 -7.94 8.11
CA SER A 140 -5.18 -8.95 9.15
C SER A 140 -3.75 -8.97 9.69
N ASN A 141 -3.61 -9.44 10.93
CA ASN A 141 -2.32 -9.61 11.59
C ASN A 141 -1.50 -8.31 11.70
N GLU A 142 -2.11 -7.25 12.25
CA GLU A 142 -1.45 -6.02 12.72
C GLU A 142 -0.89 -5.10 11.63
N MET A 143 -1.13 -5.36 10.33
CA MET A 143 -0.66 -4.47 9.25
C MET A 143 -1.19 -3.03 9.39
N GLY A 144 -2.43 -2.84 9.84
CA GLY A 144 -3.01 -1.51 10.08
C GLY A 144 -2.58 -0.84 11.40
N GLU A 145 -1.99 -1.60 12.32
CA GLU A 145 -1.51 -1.08 13.62
C GLU A 145 -0.02 -0.72 13.54
N LEU A 146 0.75 -1.46 12.73
CA LEU A 146 2.20 -1.28 12.58
C LEU A 146 2.59 -0.22 11.54
N PHE A 147 1.72 0.05 10.57
CA PHE A 147 2.01 0.95 9.45
C PHE A 147 0.99 2.06 9.34
N CYS A 148 1.48 3.28 9.10
CA CYS A 148 0.65 4.42 8.73
C CYS A 148 0.09 4.27 7.32
N GLU A 149 -0.97 5.01 7.01
CA GLU A 149 -1.55 5.08 5.66
C GLU A 149 -0.55 5.65 4.66
N PRO A 150 -0.09 4.88 3.65
CA PRO A 150 0.99 5.32 2.76
C PRO A 150 0.52 6.31 1.70
N PHE A 151 -0.77 6.31 1.36
CA PHE A 151 -1.37 7.15 0.33
C PHE A 151 -2.24 8.25 0.95
N PRO A 152 -2.23 9.47 0.40
CA PRO A 152 -3.00 10.58 0.94
C PRO A 152 -4.50 10.42 0.68
N ASP A 153 -5.32 10.82 1.64
CA ASP A 153 -6.79 10.87 1.56
C ASP A 153 -7.47 9.53 1.16
N THR A 154 -6.82 8.40 1.40
CA THR A 154 -7.35 7.07 1.08
C THR A 154 -6.71 6.01 1.98
N THR A 155 -7.26 4.79 1.94
CA THR A 155 -6.68 3.65 2.64
C THR A 155 -6.19 2.58 1.67
N TRP A 156 -5.07 1.97 2.00
CA TRP A 156 -4.58 0.75 1.33
C TRP A 156 -5.08 -0.54 1.96
N LEU A 157 -5.73 -0.46 3.13
CA LEU A 157 -6.19 -1.64 3.86
C LEU A 157 -7.46 -2.20 3.24
N LEU A 158 -7.53 -3.52 3.11
CA LEU A 158 -8.68 -4.21 2.57
C LEU A 158 -9.83 -4.22 3.61
N PRO A 159 -11.01 -3.65 3.32
CA PRO A 159 -12.16 -3.65 4.23
C PRO A 159 -12.83 -5.03 4.23
N TRP A 160 -12.27 -5.95 5.00
CA TRP A 160 -12.65 -7.36 5.02
C TRP A 160 -14.14 -7.65 5.23
N ARG A 161 -14.85 -6.86 6.05
CA ARG A 161 -16.29 -7.02 6.30
C ARG A 161 -17.14 -6.87 5.03
N SER A 162 -16.64 -6.10 4.06
CA SER A 162 -17.34 -5.83 2.80
C SER A 162 -16.81 -6.65 1.62
N PHE A 163 -15.74 -7.43 1.83
CA PHE A 163 -15.05 -8.10 0.74
C PHE A 163 -15.69 -9.48 0.43
N PRO A 164 -16.18 -9.70 -0.81
CA PRO A 164 -16.96 -10.89 -1.18
C PRO A 164 -16.20 -12.23 -1.09
N LEU A 165 -14.87 -12.21 -0.92
CA LEU A 165 -14.02 -13.41 -0.91
C LEU A 165 -13.48 -13.75 0.49
N TRP A 166 -14.06 -13.20 1.56
CA TRP A 166 -13.63 -13.47 2.96
C TRP A 166 -13.51 -14.96 3.29
N ASN A 167 -14.39 -15.81 2.74
CA ASN A 167 -14.39 -17.25 2.98
C ASN A 167 -13.16 -17.99 2.42
N PHE A 168 -12.49 -17.47 1.39
CA PHE A 168 -11.25 -18.08 0.88
C PHE A 168 -10.06 -17.85 1.83
N SER A 169 -10.11 -16.81 2.66
CA SER A 169 -9.05 -16.49 3.62
C SER A 169 -9.17 -17.29 4.93
N SER A 170 -10.38 -17.68 5.33
CA SER A 170 -10.58 -18.52 6.53
C SER A 170 -9.95 -19.92 6.41
N ASP A 171 -9.86 -20.48 5.21
CA ASP A 171 -9.33 -21.84 4.98
C ASP A 171 -7.79 -21.91 5.05
N THR A 172 -7.12 -20.75 5.07
CA THR A 172 -5.65 -20.65 5.16
C THR A 172 -5.16 -20.06 6.47
N ARG A 173 -6.06 -19.79 7.43
CA ARG A 173 -5.63 -19.49 8.80
C ARG A 173 -5.03 -20.77 9.37
N PRO A 174 -3.75 -20.78 9.81
CA PRO A 174 -3.26 -21.87 10.61
C PRO A 174 -4.06 -21.85 11.91
N GLN A 175 -4.99 -22.80 12.03
CA GLN A 175 -5.57 -23.17 13.30
C GLN A 175 -4.37 -23.44 14.22
N ARG A 176 -4.24 -22.70 15.33
CA ARG A 176 -3.28 -23.04 16.38
C ARG A 176 -3.68 -24.43 16.89
N ARG A 177 -3.17 -25.49 16.26
CA ARG A 177 -3.26 -26.83 16.82
C ARG A 177 -2.26 -26.86 17.95
N ASN A 178 -2.79 -26.93 19.16
CA ASN A 178 -2.02 -27.26 20.33
C ASN A 178 -1.19 -28.52 20.02
N HIS A 179 0.06 -28.44 20.44
CA HIS A 179 1.05 -29.49 20.40
C HIS A 179 0.46 -30.77 21.01
N HIS A 180 0.21 -31.78 20.18
CA HIS A 180 0.48 -33.21 20.36
C HIS A 180 -0.23 -33.99 19.23
N ASP A 181 0.47 -34.98 18.69
CA ASP A 181 0.08 -35.93 17.64
C ASP A 181 0.23 -35.53 16.16
N ILE A 182 1.32 -36.05 15.59
CA ILE A 182 1.60 -36.15 14.16
C ILE A 182 0.70 -37.23 13.58
N HIS A 183 -0.34 -36.83 12.86
CA HIS A 183 -0.92 -37.65 11.81
C HIS A 183 -1.30 -36.73 10.64
N LEU A 184 -0.59 -36.87 9.53
CA LEU A 184 -0.89 -36.23 8.25
C LEU A 184 -2.03 -37.00 7.56
N PRO A 185 -3.19 -36.40 7.26
CA PRO A 185 -4.05 -36.90 6.21
C PRO A 185 -3.76 -36.07 4.95
N PHE A 186 -2.99 -36.62 4.02
CA PHE A 186 -3.00 -36.16 2.64
C PHE A 186 -4.36 -36.53 2.01
N PRO A 187 -5.17 -35.59 1.52
CA PRO A 187 -6.32 -35.96 0.72
C PRO A 187 -5.83 -36.43 -0.67
N ARG A 188 -6.00 -37.74 -0.94
CA ARG A 188 -5.88 -38.32 -2.28
C ARG A 188 -6.90 -37.66 -3.21
N ALA A 189 -6.44 -36.82 -4.14
CA ALA A 189 -7.25 -36.41 -5.28
C ALA A 189 -7.46 -37.62 -6.20
N ARG A 190 -8.72 -38.04 -6.36
CA ARG A 190 -9.12 -39.11 -7.28
C ARG A 190 -9.25 -38.49 -8.67
N ILE A 191 -8.29 -38.73 -9.55
CA ILE A 191 -8.35 -38.35 -10.97
C ILE A 191 -9.36 -39.30 -11.63
N GLY A 192 -10.53 -38.77 -11.98
CA GLY A 192 -11.57 -39.47 -12.72
C GLY A 192 -11.31 -39.44 -14.21
N GLY A 193 -11.00 -40.62 -14.78
CA GLY A 193 -11.53 -41.13 -16.05
C GLY A 193 -11.39 -40.26 -17.31
N VAL A 194 -10.38 -40.61 -18.12
CA VAL A 194 -10.29 -40.29 -19.55
C VAL A 194 -11.49 -40.92 -20.29
N GLY A 195 -12.34 -40.08 -20.88
CA GLY A 195 -13.28 -40.48 -21.93
C GLY A 195 -12.69 -40.11 -23.30
N LYS A 196 -12.25 -41.12 -24.06
CA LYS A 196 -12.04 -41.01 -25.52
C LYS A 196 -13.40 -40.83 -26.21
N ILE A 197 -13.44 -40.16 -27.36
CA ILE A 197 -14.02 -40.61 -28.65
C ILE A 197 -13.94 -39.43 -29.66
N PHE A 198 -13.30 -39.71 -30.81
CA PHE A 198 -13.07 -38.93 -32.05
C PHE A 198 -12.44 -37.53 -31.97
#